data_AF-A0A6A6D361-F1
#
_entry.id   AF-A0A6A6D361-F1
#
_cell.length_a   1.000
_cell.length_b   1.000
_cell.length_c   1.000
_cell.angle_alpha   90.00
_cell.angle_beta   90.00
_cell.angle_gamma   90.00
#
_symmetry.space_group_name_H-M   'P 1'
#
loop_
_entity.id
_entity.type
_entity.pdbx_description
1 polymer ?
#
loop_
_entity_poly.entity_id
_entity_poly.type
_entity_poly.pdbx_seq_one_letter_code
_entity_poly.pdbx_strand_id
1 'polypeptide(L)'
;MSEESHVTLAIWSHSHAPPLIPAAEISFDLRRVTNPPKHIRDSYDGRSKRLREHLLHDATFVNLLQSAMEEILKVANIRHDDEVLEQASHPEETGFVAGAETTTSSSPPATGPSNRTTREDNPSDDDTREAENADDEEAQAQTASQTTEYDSDQEEPDSSSGEIEPGESESESDSSRLLRISCFCERGRHRSVAFAEELGRMAWPRGWDVLVRHRDVDGQGGGKKRRNGRSGREDGRRGGKRGLAFGFGPDGDEP
;
A
#
# COMPACT_ATOMS: atom_id res chain seq x y z
N MET A 1 -20.77 -23.37 20.40
CA MET A 1 -19.66 -22.42 20.20
C MET A 1 -19.79 -21.98 18.77
N SER A 2 -20.12 -20.72 18.53
CA SER A 2 -20.30 -20.24 17.15
C SER A 2 -18.95 -20.30 16.45
N GLU A 3 -18.88 -20.95 15.29
CA GLU A 3 -17.70 -20.93 14.42
C GLU A 3 -17.50 -19.48 13.96
N GLU A 4 -16.41 -18.85 14.41
CA GLU A 4 -16.02 -17.52 13.94
C GLU A 4 -15.47 -17.68 12.52
N SER A 5 -16.15 -17.10 11.53
CA SER A 5 -15.66 -17.16 10.14
C SER A 5 -14.32 -16.45 10.03
N HIS A 6 -13.30 -17.19 9.64
CA HIS A 6 -11.96 -16.66 9.43
C HIS A 6 -11.88 -15.91 8.10
N VAL A 7 -11.40 -14.66 8.13
CA VAL A 7 -11.28 -13.81 6.93
C VAL A 7 -9.84 -13.33 6.79
N THR A 8 -9.24 -13.54 5.63
CA THR A 8 -7.95 -12.95 5.28
C THR A 8 -8.14 -11.76 4.36
N LEU A 9 -7.78 -10.57 4.83
CA LEU A 9 -7.69 -9.35 4.04
C LEU A 9 -6.34 -9.29 3.33
N ALA A 10 -6.34 -9.43 2.01
CA ALA A 10 -5.14 -9.25 1.19
C ALA A 10 -5.14 -7.87 0.53
N ILE A 11 -4.38 -6.94 1.09
CA ILE A 11 -4.30 -5.54 0.65
C ILE A 11 -3.07 -5.35 -0.24
N TRP A 12 -3.29 -5.00 -1.51
CA TRP A 12 -2.26 -4.84 -2.52
C TRP A 12 -2.13 -3.40 -2.95
N SER A 13 -0.97 -2.79 -2.71
CA SER A 13 -0.66 -1.48 -3.31
C SER A 13 0.07 -1.64 -4.64
N HIS A 14 -0.33 -0.89 -5.66
CA HIS A 14 0.32 -0.91 -6.97
C HIS A 14 0.15 0.38 -7.80
N SER A 15 0.79 0.44 -8.97
CA SER A 15 0.59 1.46 -9.99
C SER A 15 -0.70 1.20 -10.80
N HIS A 16 -1.34 2.25 -11.31
CA HIS A 16 -2.60 2.12 -12.06
C HIS A 16 -2.50 1.17 -13.27
N ALA A 17 -1.30 1.02 -13.84
CA ALA A 17 -1.02 0.10 -14.93
C ALA A 17 0.29 -0.67 -14.65
N PRO A 18 0.36 -1.98 -14.97
CA PRO A 18 -0.76 -2.84 -15.40
C PRO A 18 -1.74 -3.14 -14.25
N PRO A 19 -2.98 -3.58 -14.52
CA PRO A 19 -3.91 -4.01 -13.48
C PRO A 19 -3.38 -5.24 -12.72
N LEU A 20 -3.91 -5.51 -11.52
CA LEU A 20 -3.57 -6.72 -10.77
C LEU A 20 -4.19 -7.96 -11.42
N ILE A 21 -3.42 -9.04 -11.41
CA ILE A 21 -3.86 -10.38 -11.81
C ILE A 21 -3.51 -11.31 -10.65
N PRO A 22 -4.49 -11.93 -9.98
CA PRO A 22 -5.94 -11.85 -10.23
C PRO A 22 -6.54 -10.47 -9.88
N ALA A 23 -7.72 -10.18 -10.43
CA ALA A 23 -8.44 -8.94 -10.12
C ALA A 23 -8.82 -8.89 -8.63
N ALA A 24 -8.70 -7.71 -8.05
CA ALA A 24 -9.20 -7.43 -6.71
C ALA A 24 -10.72 -7.30 -6.72
N GLU A 25 -11.35 -7.59 -5.59
CA GLU A 25 -12.81 -7.48 -5.44
C GLU A 25 -13.22 -6.02 -5.20
N ILE A 26 -12.37 -5.28 -4.48
CA ILE A 26 -12.55 -3.86 -4.21
C ILE A 26 -11.27 -3.14 -4.65
N SER A 27 -11.41 -1.97 -5.29
CA SER A 27 -10.28 -1.18 -5.77
C SER A 27 -10.44 0.29 -5.40
N PHE A 28 -9.40 0.88 -4.82
CA PHE A 28 -9.38 2.29 -4.41
C PHE A 28 -8.42 3.09 -5.28
N ASP A 29 -8.91 4.17 -5.91
CA ASP A 29 -8.11 5.09 -6.75
C ASP A 29 -7.60 6.29 -5.94
N LEU A 30 -6.30 6.29 -5.66
CA LEU A 30 -5.64 7.33 -4.87
C LEU A 30 -5.05 8.46 -5.73
N ARG A 31 -5.33 8.52 -7.03
CA ARG A 31 -4.85 9.62 -7.87
C ARG A 31 -5.53 10.95 -7.54
N ARG A 32 -6.72 10.90 -6.92
CA ARG A 32 -7.50 12.05 -6.46
C ARG A 32 -6.99 12.68 -5.16
N VAL A 33 -6.23 11.92 -4.35
CA VAL A 33 -5.62 12.41 -3.11
C VAL A 33 -4.49 13.39 -3.44
N THR A 34 -4.29 14.40 -2.59
CA THR A 34 -3.21 15.38 -2.72
C THR A 34 -1.86 14.71 -2.94
N ASN A 35 -1.10 15.24 -3.90
CA ASN A 35 0.20 14.71 -4.22
C ASN A 35 1.24 15.23 -3.22
N PRO A 36 1.99 14.35 -2.50
CA PRO A 36 3.00 14.80 -1.56
C PRO A 36 4.05 15.72 -2.22
N PRO A 37 4.64 16.67 -1.45
CA PRO A 37 5.72 17.52 -1.91
C PRO A 37 6.86 16.73 -2.55
N LYS A 38 7.43 17.30 -3.61
CA LYS A 38 8.44 16.62 -4.43
C LYS A 38 9.62 16.10 -3.60
N HIS A 39 10.15 16.90 -2.69
CA HIS A 39 11.32 16.52 -1.88
C HIS A 39 11.04 15.31 -0.98
N ILE A 40 9.82 15.18 -0.43
CA ILE A 40 9.39 14.00 0.34
C ILE A 40 9.27 12.80 -0.58
N ARG A 41 8.65 12.98 -1.75
CA ARG A 41 8.41 11.92 -2.72
C ARG A 41 9.69 11.32 -3.31
N ASP A 42 10.71 12.14 -3.50
CA ASP A 42 11.99 11.69 -4.04
C ASP A 42 12.83 10.95 -2.98
N SER A 43 12.67 11.30 -1.70
CA SER A 43 13.44 10.74 -0.59
C SER A 43 12.80 9.50 0.05
N TYR A 44 11.47 9.41 0.01
CA TYR A 44 10.71 8.42 0.76
C TYR A 44 9.66 7.70 -0.09
N ASP A 45 9.32 6.47 0.32
CA ASP A 45 8.17 5.71 -0.18
C ASP A 45 7.02 5.74 0.85
N GLY A 46 5.89 5.12 0.51
CA GLY A 46 4.71 5.07 1.37
C GLY A 46 4.89 4.31 2.69
N ARG A 47 5.98 3.57 2.89
CA ARG A 47 6.29 2.88 4.16
C ARG A 47 7.05 3.79 5.14
N SER A 48 7.47 4.97 4.71
CA SER A 48 8.07 5.95 5.62
C SER A 48 7.02 6.61 6.50
N LYS A 49 7.33 6.77 7.79
CA LYS A 49 6.47 7.49 8.75
C LYS A 49 6.21 8.93 8.29
N ARG A 50 7.26 9.63 7.85
CA ARG A 50 7.20 11.03 7.41
C ARG A 50 6.25 11.27 6.24
N LEU A 51 6.23 10.38 5.24
CA LEU A 51 5.29 10.52 4.11
C LEU A 51 3.86 10.23 4.53
N ARG A 52 3.64 9.22 5.37
CA ARG A 52 2.30 8.88 5.87
C ARG A 52 1.72 9.99 6.75
N GLU A 53 2.49 10.54 7.67
CA GLU A 53 2.07 11.68 8.49
C GLU A 53 1.64 12.85 7.61
N HIS A 54 2.39 13.16 6.57
CA HIS A 54 2.01 14.21 5.62
C HIS A 54 0.66 13.92 4.95
N LEU A 55 0.42 12.68 4.53
CA LEU A 55 -0.88 12.28 3.95
C LEU A 55 -2.01 12.26 4.98
N LEU A 56 -1.74 11.93 6.24
CA LEU A 56 -2.76 11.94 7.30
C LEU A 56 -3.22 13.36 7.68
N HIS A 57 -2.46 14.39 7.35
CA HIS A 57 -2.92 15.78 7.47
C HIS A 57 -3.88 16.20 6.34
N ASP A 58 -4.00 15.40 5.27
CA ASP A 58 -4.95 15.65 4.18
C ASP A 58 -6.32 15.02 4.51
N ALA A 59 -7.33 15.86 4.70
CA ALA A 59 -8.69 15.42 4.96
C ALA A 59 -9.25 14.49 3.86
N THR A 60 -8.85 14.67 2.59
CA THR A 60 -9.32 13.81 1.49
C THR A 60 -8.77 12.38 1.63
N PHE A 61 -7.55 12.23 2.15
CA PHE A 61 -6.94 10.93 2.41
C PHE A 61 -7.59 10.23 3.60
N VAL A 62 -7.80 10.96 4.71
CA VAL A 62 -8.44 10.42 5.92
C VAL A 62 -9.89 10.00 5.65
N ASN A 63 -10.66 10.83 4.94
CA ASN A 63 -12.03 10.49 4.56
C ASN A 63 -12.07 9.25 3.66
N LEU A 64 -11.15 9.14 2.69
CA LEU A 64 -11.04 7.96 1.84
C LEU A 64 -10.67 6.69 2.63
N LEU A 65 -9.78 6.80 3.63
CA LEU A 65 -9.41 5.70 4.52
C LEU A 65 -10.63 5.20 5.31
N GLN A 66 -11.40 6.11 5.88
CA GLN A 66 -12.62 5.76 6.62
C GLN A 66 -13.67 5.11 5.71
N SER A 67 -13.94 5.71 4.56
CA SER A 67 -14.90 5.15 3.59
C SER A 67 -14.47 3.77 3.10
N ALA A 68 -13.18 3.55 2.88
CA ALA A 68 -12.65 2.24 2.49
C ALA A 68 -12.87 1.18 3.58
N MET A 69 -12.64 1.53 4.85
CA MET A 69 -12.87 0.62 5.98
C MET A 69 -14.34 0.20 6.05
N GLU A 70 -15.27 1.15 5.95
CA GLU A 70 -16.72 0.89 5.95
C GLU A 70 -17.14 -0.01 4.78
N GLU A 71 -16.58 0.24 3.59
CA GLU A 71 -16.86 -0.55 2.39
C GLU A 71 -16.34 -1.99 2.50
N ILE A 72 -15.13 -2.18 3.04
CA ILE A 72 -14.54 -3.51 3.26
C ILE A 72 -15.40 -4.32 4.24
N LEU A 73 -15.80 -3.72 5.37
CA LEU A 73 -16.67 -4.37 6.35
C LEU A 73 -18.01 -4.78 5.74
N LYS A 74 -18.60 -3.90 4.91
CA LYS A 74 -19.86 -4.18 4.21
C LYS A 74 -19.73 -5.37 3.26
N VAL A 75 -18.69 -5.39 2.42
CA VAL A 75 -18.50 -6.46 1.41
C VAL A 75 -18.21 -7.80 2.08
N ALA A 76 -17.42 -7.81 3.15
CA ALA A 76 -17.14 -9.03 3.90
C ALA A 76 -18.41 -9.63 4.54
N ASN A 77 -19.33 -8.79 5.04
CA ASN A 77 -20.56 -9.24 5.67
C ASN A 77 -21.60 -9.74 4.66
N ILE A 78 -21.78 -9.06 3.52
CA ILE A 78 -22.80 -9.45 2.51
C ILE A 78 -22.59 -10.90 2.04
N ARG A 79 -21.34 -11.31 1.83
CA ARG A 79 -21.06 -12.68 1.38
C ARG A 79 -21.27 -13.74 2.44
N HIS A 80 -21.28 -13.35 3.71
CA HIS A 80 -21.66 -14.28 4.77
C HIS A 80 -23.11 -14.70 4.66
N ASP A 81 -23.99 -13.81 4.24
CA ASP A 81 -25.41 -14.10 4.14
C ASP A 81 -25.76 -14.87 2.85
N ASP A 82 -25.05 -14.63 1.74
CA ASP A 82 -25.30 -15.33 0.46
C ASP A 82 -24.94 -16.84 0.51
N GLU A 83 -23.87 -17.25 1.20
CA GLU A 83 -23.54 -18.68 1.37
C GLU A 83 -24.52 -19.44 2.28
N VAL A 84 -25.25 -18.72 3.15
CA VAL A 84 -26.26 -19.34 4.03
C VAL A 84 -27.58 -19.59 3.31
N LEU A 85 -27.90 -18.80 2.26
CA LEU A 85 -29.16 -18.95 1.53
C LEU A 85 -29.13 -20.11 0.52
N GLU A 86 -27.98 -20.45 -0.04
CA GLU A 86 -27.87 -21.47 -1.09
C GLU A 86 -27.99 -22.92 -0.55
N GLN A 87 -27.81 -23.13 0.76
CA GLN A 87 -28.04 -24.43 1.41
C GLN A 87 -29.49 -24.66 1.84
N ALA A 88 -30.34 -23.64 1.82
CA ALA A 88 -31.74 -23.74 2.26
C ALA A 88 -32.75 -23.94 1.11
N SER A 89 -32.31 -24.01 -0.15
CA SER A 89 -33.20 -24.05 -1.32
C SER A 89 -33.06 -25.31 -2.18
N HIS A 90 -33.16 -26.48 -1.57
CA HIS A 90 -33.74 -27.67 -2.22
C HIS A 90 -35.21 -27.84 -1.76
N PRO A 91 -36.16 -27.06 -2.29
CA PRO A 91 -37.57 -27.42 -2.17
C PRO A 91 -37.82 -28.62 -3.10
N GLU A 92 -38.25 -29.75 -2.53
CA GLU A 92 -38.86 -30.81 -3.31
C GLU A 92 -40.03 -30.22 -4.12
N GLU A 93 -39.94 -30.46 -5.42
CA GLU A 93 -40.82 -29.95 -6.44
C GLU A 93 -42.18 -30.67 -6.37
N THR A 94 -43.18 -30.06 -5.73
CA THR A 94 -44.59 -30.38 -6.01
C THR A 94 -45.27 -29.11 -6.49
N GLY A 95 -45.60 -29.11 -7.77
CA GLY A 95 -46.01 -27.94 -8.52
C GLY A 95 -47.34 -27.31 -8.10
N PHE A 96 -47.50 -26.06 -8.52
CA PHE A 96 -48.80 -25.44 -8.67
C PHE A 96 -48.75 -24.31 -9.70
N VAL A 97 -49.92 -24.05 -10.27
CA VAL A 97 -50.20 -23.54 -11.61
C VAL A 97 -50.23 -22.01 -11.71
N ALA A 98 -49.74 -21.53 -12.86
CA ALA A 98 -50.21 -20.44 -13.73
C ALA A 98 -51.13 -19.30 -13.22
N GLY A 99 -50.79 -18.08 -13.66
CA GLY A 99 -51.65 -16.88 -13.75
C GLY A 99 -51.11 -15.73 -12.89
N ALA A 100 -51.08 -14.46 -13.28
CA ALA A 100 -51.59 -13.73 -14.44
C ALA A 100 -50.90 -12.35 -14.43
N GLU A 101 -50.56 -11.84 -15.62
CA GLU A 101 -50.49 -10.44 -16.03
C GLU A 101 -50.95 -9.33 -15.03
N THR A 102 -50.15 -8.27 -14.86
CA THR A 102 -50.55 -6.90 -15.28
C THR A 102 -49.44 -5.85 -15.12
N THR A 103 -49.32 -5.06 -16.18
CA THR A 103 -48.67 -3.76 -16.34
C THR A 103 -49.05 -2.74 -15.26
N THR A 104 -48.17 -1.77 -14.95
CA THR A 104 -48.51 -0.32 -14.92
C THR A 104 -47.26 0.54 -14.70
N SER A 105 -47.02 1.44 -15.65
CA SER A 105 -46.05 2.54 -15.61
C SER A 105 -46.55 3.71 -14.78
N SER A 106 -45.65 4.44 -14.10
CA SER A 106 -45.81 5.88 -13.85
C SER A 106 -44.47 6.55 -13.46
N SER A 107 -43.93 7.35 -14.39
CA SER A 107 -43.29 8.65 -14.09
C SER A 107 -44.41 9.72 -13.96
N PRO A 108 -44.19 11.05 -13.77
CA PRO A 108 -42.99 11.90 -13.58
C PRO A 108 -43.26 12.93 -12.41
N PRO A 109 -42.90 14.26 -12.39
CA PRO A 109 -41.87 15.09 -13.05
C PRO A 109 -41.11 16.12 -12.13
N ALA A 110 -40.11 16.79 -12.72
CA ALA A 110 -39.87 18.26 -12.70
C ALA A 110 -39.34 19.06 -11.47
N THR A 111 -38.14 19.64 -11.69
CA THR A 111 -37.69 21.04 -11.44
C THR A 111 -37.79 21.73 -10.06
N GLY A 112 -36.64 22.30 -9.63
CA GLY A 112 -36.56 23.45 -8.72
C GLY A 112 -35.17 24.11 -8.71
N PRO A 113 -35.03 25.42 -8.43
CA PRO A 113 -34.06 26.30 -9.07
C PRO A 113 -32.83 26.74 -8.24
N SER A 114 -31.86 27.30 -8.97
CA SER A 114 -30.82 28.29 -8.64
C SER A 114 -30.78 28.91 -7.24
N ASN A 115 -29.58 28.93 -6.63
CA ASN A 115 -29.07 30.02 -5.79
C ASN A 115 -27.55 30.11 -6.03
N ARG A 116 -27.05 31.16 -6.69
CA ARG A 116 -26.73 32.50 -6.16
C ARG A 116 -25.39 32.52 -5.42
N THR A 117 -24.37 32.85 -6.19
CA THR A 117 -23.32 33.84 -5.90
C THR A 117 -23.16 34.30 -4.46
N THR A 118 -22.01 34.02 -3.86
CA THR A 118 -21.21 35.02 -3.14
C THR A 118 -19.74 34.82 -3.48
N ARG A 119 -19.17 35.91 -4.01
CA ARG A 119 -17.76 36.14 -4.27
C ARG A 119 -17.30 36.93 -3.05
N GLU A 120 -16.48 36.32 -2.21
CA GLU A 120 -15.78 37.04 -1.14
C GLU A 120 -14.32 37.15 -1.56
N ASP A 121 -14.01 38.34 -2.06
CA ASP A 121 -12.66 38.89 -2.13
C ASP A 121 -12.08 38.89 -0.70
N ASN A 122 -10.99 38.15 -0.47
CA ASN A 122 -10.22 38.24 0.76
C ASN A 122 -8.80 38.70 0.40
N PRO A 123 -8.47 39.99 0.59
CA PRO A 123 -7.15 40.54 0.34
C PRO A 123 -6.24 40.47 1.58
N SER A 124 -4.96 40.74 1.32
CA SER A 124 -3.87 41.09 2.25
C SER A 124 -3.35 39.96 3.15
N ASP A 125 -2.14 39.48 2.89
CA ASP A 125 -0.89 40.04 3.45
C ASP A 125 -0.86 39.88 4.97
N ASP A 126 -0.30 38.77 5.43
CA ASP A 126 0.29 38.73 6.76
C ASP A 126 1.63 38.00 6.71
N ASP A 127 2.63 38.85 6.86
CA ASP A 127 4.06 38.65 6.92
C ASP A 127 4.39 38.20 8.34
N THR A 128 4.40 36.88 8.61
CA THR A 128 4.75 36.36 9.94
C THR A 128 5.82 35.27 9.87
N ARG A 129 7.05 35.77 9.93
CA ARG A 129 8.16 35.39 10.82
C ARG A 129 8.65 33.94 10.83
N GLU A 130 9.90 33.84 10.41
CA GLU A 130 10.93 32.91 10.84
C GLU A 130 10.74 32.47 12.30
N ALA A 131 10.46 31.18 12.49
CA ALA A 131 10.68 30.48 13.75
C ALA A 131 11.81 29.48 13.50
N GLU A 132 13.01 29.95 13.79
CA GLU A 132 14.21 29.17 13.98
C GLU A 132 13.97 28.26 15.20
N ASN A 133 13.69 26.97 14.96
CA ASN A 133 13.85 25.96 15.99
C ASN A 133 15.10 25.16 15.63
N ALA A 134 16.22 25.68 16.14
CA ALA A 134 17.37 24.89 16.52
C ALA A 134 16.99 23.99 17.71
N ASP A 135 17.86 23.01 17.96
CA ASP A 135 17.88 22.12 19.11
C ASP A 135 16.92 20.92 19.04
N ASP A 136 17.43 19.81 18.49
CA ASP A 136 17.19 18.51 19.13
C ASP A 136 18.43 17.62 19.08
N GLU A 137 19.10 17.69 20.22
CA GLU A 137 19.94 16.72 20.90
C GLU A 137 20.35 15.43 20.18
N GLU A 138 21.65 15.37 19.99
CA GLU A 138 22.55 14.23 19.98
C GLU A 138 22.25 13.22 21.10
N ALA A 139 21.53 12.14 20.80
CA ALA A 139 21.53 10.92 21.61
C ALA A 139 22.37 9.84 20.91
N GLN A 140 23.66 9.84 21.26
CA GLN A 140 24.55 8.70 21.06
C GLN A 140 24.06 7.53 21.95
N ALA A 141 23.51 6.49 21.34
CA ALA A 141 23.39 5.19 21.99
C ALA A 141 24.23 4.18 21.21
N GLN A 142 25.45 4.03 21.69
CA GLN A 142 26.31 2.87 21.47
C GLN A 142 25.54 1.63 21.98
N THR A 143 25.21 0.71 21.08
CA THR A 143 24.96 -0.69 21.50
C THR A 143 25.80 -1.60 20.63
N ALA A 144 26.60 -2.37 21.35
CA ALA A 144 27.70 -3.17 20.87
C ALA A 144 27.22 -4.35 20.02
N SER A 145 28.01 -4.61 18.98
CA SER A 145 28.58 -5.91 18.63
C SER A 145 27.97 -7.13 19.34
N GLN A 146 27.23 -7.94 18.61
CA GLN A 146 27.13 -9.37 18.89
C GLN A 146 27.20 -10.14 17.57
N THR A 147 28.43 -10.36 17.13
CA THR A 147 28.81 -11.41 16.19
C THR A 147 28.68 -12.74 16.92
N THR A 148 27.66 -13.52 16.60
CA THR A 148 27.62 -14.94 16.92
C THR A 148 28.00 -15.70 15.66
N GLU A 149 29.27 -16.11 15.61
CA GLU A 149 29.75 -17.16 14.73
C GLU A 149 29.10 -18.47 15.22
N TYR A 150 28.15 -18.99 14.46
CA TYR A 150 27.65 -20.35 14.61
C TYR A 150 28.13 -21.12 13.38
N ASP A 151 29.24 -21.82 13.59
CA ASP A 151 29.71 -22.95 12.79
C ASP A 151 28.75 -24.11 13.09
N SER A 152 27.98 -24.53 12.10
CA SER A 152 27.06 -25.66 12.24
C SER A 152 27.43 -26.71 11.21
N ASP A 153 28.09 -27.74 11.71
CA ASP A 153 28.46 -28.96 11.03
C ASP A 153 27.28 -29.55 10.25
N GLN A 154 27.57 -29.87 8.98
CA GLN A 154 26.74 -30.71 8.13
C GLN A 154 26.86 -32.16 8.60
N GLU A 155 25.86 -32.64 9.33
CA GLU A 155 25.59 -34.08 9.40
C GLU A 155 24.40 -34.41 8.48
N GLU A 156 24.69 -35.21 7.46
CA GLU A 156 23.75 -35.82 6.53
C GLU A 156 22.98 -36.96 7.22
N PRO A 157 21.64 -36.88 7.39
CA PRO A 157 20.87 -38.04 7.81
C PRO A 157 20.44 -38.89 6.60
N ASP A 158 20.94 -40.12 6.63
CA ASP A 158 20.43 -41.35 6.00
C ASP A 158 18.94 -41.31 5.63
N SER A 159 18.71 -41.57 4.35
CA SER A 159 17.42 -41.65 3.68
C SER A 159 16.77 -43.02 3.94
N SER A 160 16.05 -43.14 5.05
CA SER A 160 15.19 -44.29 5.35
C SER A 160 13.85 -44.17 4.61
N SER A 161 13.68 -45.00 3.57
CA SER A 161 12.44 -45.20 2.81
C SER A 161 11.35 -45.86 3.67
N GLY A 162 10.52 -45.04 4.32
CA GLY A 162 9.26 -45.48 4.92
C GLY A 162 8.10 -45.24 3.96
N GLU A 163 7.48 -46.32 3.47
CA GLU A 163 6.17 -46.29 2.81
C GLU A 163 5.13 -45.77 3.80
N ILE A 164 4.67 -44.53 3.59
CA ILE A 164 3.57 -43.93 4.36
C ILE A 164 2.30 -44.16 3.54
N GLU A 165 1.43 -45.01 4.09
CA GLU A 165 0.06 -45.23 3.63
C GLU A 165 -0.69 -43.89 3.53
N PRO A 166 -1.41 -43.60 2.43
CA PRO A 166 -2.21 -42.40 2.28
C PRO A 166 -3.44 -42.49 3.19
N GLY A 167 -3.27 -42.02 4.43
CA GLY A 167 -4.38 -41.72 5.34
C GLY A 167 -5.15 -40.53 4.80
N GLU A 168 -6.32 -40.81 4.25
CA GLU A 168 -7.33 -39.84 3.81
C GLU A 168 -7.86 -39.09 5.05
N SER A 169 -7.12 -38.08 5.52
CA SER A 169 -7.63 -37.16 6.53
C SER A 169 -8.61 -36.22 5.84
N GLU A 170 -9.90 -36.46 6.06
CA GLU A 170 -11.00 -35.57 5.68
C GLU A 170 -10.69 -34.17 6.24
N SER A 171 -10.18 -33.30 5.37
CA SER A 171 -9.81 -31.94 5.69
C SER A 171 -11.09 -31.17 6.02
N GLU A 172 -11.32 -30.92 7.31
CA GLU A 172 -12.22 -29.87 7.78
C GLU A 172 -11.93 -28.63 6.94
N SER A 173 -12.87 -28.31 6.06
CA SER A 173 -12.76 -27.20 5.14
C SER A 173 -13.00 -25.94 5.94
N ASP A 174 -11.98 -25.53 6.68
CA ASP A 174 -11.86 -24.22 7.30
C ASP A 174 -12.06 -23.22 6.17
N SER A 175 -13.29 -22.72 6.06
CA SER A 175 -13.78 -21.91 4.95
C SER A 175 -13.28 -20.49 5.10
N SER A 176 -11.95 -20.38 5.21
CA SER A 176 -11.20 -19.14 5.32
C SER A 176 -11.42 -18.32 4.05
N ARG A 177 -12.12 -17.20 4.20
CA ARG A 177 -12.45 -16.34 3.05
C ARG A 177 -11.32 -15.36 2.79
N LEU A 178 -10.84 -15.31 1.55
CA LEU A 178 -9.83 -14.36 1.11
C LEU A 178 -10.50 -13.17 0.42
N LEU A 179 -10.41 -11.97 1.01
CA LEU A 179 -10.88 -10.72 0.41
C LEU A 179 -9.71 -9.93 -0.17
N ARG A 180 -9.65 -9.81 -1.50
CA ARG A 180 -8.57 -9.08 -2.20
C ARG A 180 -8.93 -7.62 -2.41
N ILE A 181 -8.09 -6.74 -1.88
CA ILE A 181 -8.24 -5.29 -1.96
C ILE A 181 -7.08 -4.72 -2.79
N SER A 182 -7.41 -3.85 -3.74
CA SER A 182 -6.46 -3.11 -4.56
C SER A 182 -6.43 -1.65 -4.14
N CYS A 183 -5.23 -1.11 -3.96
CA CYS A 183 -4.99 0.32 -3.75
C CYS A 183 -4.01 0.80 -4.82
N PHE A 184 -4.40 1.76 -5.65
CA PHE A 184 -3.51 2.21 -6.73
C PHE A 184 -3.33 3.71 -6.83
N CYS A 185 -2.13 4.11 -7.26
CA CYS A 185 -1.83 5.49 -7.63
C CYS A 185 -1.01 5.50 -8.92
N GLU A 186 -0.53 6.67 -9.35
CA GLU A 186 0.17 6.80 -10.63
C GLU A 186 1.35 5.83 -10.78
N ARG A 187 2.22 5.78 -9.77
CA ARG A 187 3.49 5.01 -9.82
C ARG A 187 3.58 3.87 -8.82
N GLY A 188 2.58 3.68 -7.97
CA GLY A 188 2.56 2.58 -6.99
C GLY A 188 3.60 2.65 -5.86
N ARG A 189 4.22 3.81 -5.60
CA ARG A 189 5.31 3.95 -4.63
C ARG A 189 4.98 4.78 -3.39
N HIS A 190 3.97 5.65 -3.48
CA HIS A 190 3.72 6.68 -2.47
C HIS A 190 2.32 6.53 -1.88
N ARG A 191 1.33 7.26 -2.43
CA ARG A 191 -0.05 7.32 -1.92
C ARG A 191 -0.66 5.94 -1.69
N SER A 192 -0.60 5.04 -2.67
CA SER A 192 -1.18 3.70 -2.54
C SER A 192 -0.49 2.81 -1.51
N VAL A 193 0.84 2.91 -1.38
CA VAL A 193 1.61 2.17 -0.38
C VAL A 193 1.28 2.67 1.02
N ALA A 194 1.27 4.00 1.20
CA ALA A 194 0.88 4.63 2.46
C ALA A 194 -0.53 4.26 2.89
N PHE A 195 -1.48 4.26 1.96
CA PHE A 195 -2.87 3.88 2.23
C PHE A 195 -3.01 2.41 2.63
N ALA A 196 -2.33 1.50 1.91
CA ALA A 196 -2.34 0.08 2.25
C ALA A 196 -1.72 -0.20 3.63
N GLU A 197 -0.64 0.51 3.98
CA GLU A 197 -0.02 0.45 5.30
C GLU A 197 -0.95 0.94 6.41
N GLU A 198 -1.67 2.04 6.20
CA GLU A 198 -2.60 2.57 7.20
C GLU A 198 -3.84 1.68 7.34
N LEU A 199 -4.42 1.17 6.25
CA LEU A 199 -5.48 0.15 6.33
C LEU A 199 -5.01 -1.10 7.08
N GLY A 200 -3.77 -1.53 6.85
CA GLY A 200 -3.17 -2.68 7.52
C GLY A 200 -3.01 -2.51 9.05
N ARG A 201 -2.99 -1.27 9.54
CA ARG A 201 -2.87 -0.95 10.98
C ARG A 201 -4.20 -0.67 11.66
N MET A 202 -5.29 -0.61 10.92
CA MET A 202 -6.61 -0.41 11.50
C MET A 202 -7.04 -1.62 12.34
N ALA A 203 -7.95 -1.38 13.27
CA ALA A 203 -8.56 -2.45 14.04
C ALA A 203 -9.62 -3.16 13.18
N TRP A 204 -9.36 -4.42 12.86
CA TRP A 204 -10.29 -5.30 12.16
C TRP A 204 -11.02 -6.21 13.17
N PRO A 205 -12.19 -6.78 12.79
CA PRO A 205 -12.88 -7.75 13.64
C PRO A 205 -11.99 -8.92 14.07
N ARG A 206 -12.34 -9.57 15.18
CA ARG A 206 -11.58 -10.73 15.67
C ARG A 206 -11.68 -11.88 14.66
N GLY A 207 -10.60 -12.65 14.52
CA GLY A 207 -10.50 -13.71 13.52
C GLY A 207 -10.21 -13.22 12.10
N TRP A 208 -9.86 -11.94 11.92
CA TRP A 208 -9.43 -11.42 10.63
C TRP A 208 -7.91 -11.31 10.58
N ASP A 209 -7.33 -11.95 9.57
CA ASP A 209 -5.92 -11.84 9.23
C ASP A 209 -5.71 -10.75 8.19
N VAL A 210 -4.61 -9.99 8.32
CA VAL A 210 -4.30 -8.89 7.40
C VAL A 210 -2.95 -9.09 6.76
N LEU A 211 -2.93 -9.14 5.43
CA LEU A 211 -1.75 -9.29 4.60
C LEU A 211 -1.59 -8.06 3.72
N VAL A 212 -0.50 -7.32 3.91
CA VAL A 212 -0.16 -6.15 3.09
C VAL A 212 0.97 -6.50 2.13
N ARG A 213 0.80 -6.20 0.84
CA ARG A 213 1.80 -6.42 -0.22
C ARG A 213 1.95 -5.21 -1.12
N HIS A 214 3.18 -4.92 -1.54
CA HIS A 214 3.50 -3.76 -2.37
C HIS A 214 4.19 -4.17 -3.67
N ARG A 215 3.42 -4.30 -4.75
CA ARG A 215 3.90 -4.80 -6.04
C ARG A 215 5.17 -4.08 -6.53
N ASP A 216 5.13 -2.74 -6.51
CA ASP A 216 6.17 -1.92 -7.15
C ASP A 216 7.34 -1.58 -6.21
N VAL A 217 7.22 -1.89 -4.92
CA VAL A 217 8.21 -1.56 -3.89
C VAL A 217 8.96 -2.80 -3.42
N ASP A 218 8.28 -3.93 -3.22
CA ASP A 218 8.88 -5.15 -2.67
C ASP A 218 9.89 -5.80 -3.62
N GLY A 219 9.68 -5.65 -4.94
CA GLY A 219 10.57 -6.21 -5.97
C GLY A 219 11.90 -5.47 -6.15
N GLN A 220 12.05 -4.24 -5.62
CA GLN A 220 13.26 -3.43 -5.87
C GLN A 220 14.45 -3.79 -4.98
N GLY A 221 14.24 -4.52 -3.87
CA GLY A 221 15.28 -4.81 -2.87
C GLY A 221 16.03 -6.14 -3.03
N GLY A 222 15.44 -7.13 -3.70
CA GLY A 222 15.99 -8.51 -3.76
C GLY A 222 17.06 -8.71 -4.83
N GLY A 223 17.02 -7.92 -5.90
CA GLY A 223 18.07 -7.87 -6.89
C GLY A 223 19.20 -6.99 -6.41
N LYS A 224 20.01 -7.46 -5.43
CA LYS A 224 21.42 -7.07 -5.40
C LYS A 224 21.96 -7.40 -6.77
N LYS A 225 21.90 -6.42 -7.68
CA LYS A 225 22.86 -6.24 -8.75
C LYS A 225 24.15 -6.18 -7.96
N ARG A 226 24.75 -7.35 -7.71
CA ARG A 226 26.15 -7.48 -7.35
C ARG A 226 26.77 -6.53 -8.33
N ARG A 227 27.23 -5.38 -7.85
CA ARG A 227 28.12 -4.54 -8.60
C ARG A 227 29.28 -5.48 -8.84
N ASN A 228 29.20 -6.19 -9.96
CA ASN A 228 30.27 -6.94 -10.54
C ASN A 228 31.43 -5.97 -10.46
N GLY A 229 32.50 -6.41 -9.80
CA GLY A 229 33.61 -5.56 -9.41
C GLY A 229 33.96 -4.56 -10.53
N ARG A 230 34.53 -3.41 -10.23
CA ARG A 230 35.79 -3.37 -9.50
C ARG A 230 36.71 -4.57 -9.84
N SER A 231 36.71 -5.05 -11.08
CA SER A 231 37.98 -5.08 -11.81
C SER A 231 38.35 -3.60 -11.97
N GLY A 232 39.28 -3.11 -11.17
CA GLY A 232 40.69 -3.44 -11.31
C GLY A 232 41.24 -2.41 -12.28
N ARG A 233 41.78 -1.31 -11.75
CA ARG A 233 43.23 -1.05 -11.84
C ARG A 233 43.74 -0.99 -13.28
N GLU A 234 43.84 0.23 -13.78
CA GLU A 234 44.99 0.69 -14.54
C GLU A 234 45.03 2.21 -14.32
N ASP A 235 45.51 2.74 -13.19
CA ASP A 235 46.94 2.88 -12.86
C ASP A 235 47.87 3.07 -14.09
N GLY A 236 47.39 3.83 -15.06
CA GLY A 236 48.19 4.36 -16.17
C GLY A 236 49.07 5.53 -15.71
N ARG A 237 50.14 5.21 -14.97
CA ARG A 237 51.33 6.06 -14.88
C ARG A 237 51.94 6.20 -16.29
N ARG A 238 51.56 7.23 -17.04
CA ARG A 238 52.36 7.83 -18.14
C ARG A 238 51.92 9.30 -18.23
N GLY A 239 52.63 10.22 -17.59
CA GLY A 239 53.84 10.76 -18.19
C GLY A 239 53.45 11.87 -19.17
N GLY A 240 53.18 13.07 -18.65
CA GLY A 240 52.76 14.21 -19.45
C GLY A 240 53.11 15.54 -18.77
N LYS A 241 54.41 15.80 -18.62
CA LYS A 241 54.94 17.15 -18.41
C LYS A 241 54.47 18.06 -19.54
N ARG A 242 53.86 19.20 -19.19
CA ARG A 242 53.83 20.52 -19.85
C ARG A 242 52.70 21.29 -19.14
N GLY A 243 52.97 22.23 -18.25
CA GLY A 243 53.66 23.49 -18.51
C GLY A 243 52.61 24.55 -18.90
N LEU A 244 52.78 25.79 -18.41
CA LEU A 244 51.87 26.96 -18.40
C LEU A 244 51.12 27.07 -17.06
N ALA A 245 51.62 27.74 -16.01
CA ALA A 245 52.18 29.09 -15.91
C ALA A 245 51.19 30.20 -16.30
N PHE A 246 51.09 31.20 -15.40
CA PHE A 246 50.40 32.50 -15.50
C PHE A 246 48.87 32.48 -15.35
N GLY A 247 48.24 33.27 -14.48
CA GLY A 247 48.77 34.35 -13.65
C GLY A 247 47.76 34.81 -12.59
N PHE A 248 48.32 35.21 -11.46
CA PHE A 248 47.71 36.17 -10.55
C PHE A 248 47.50 37.49 -11.31
N GLY A 249 46.27 37.99 -11.35
CA GLY A 249 45.98 39.39 -11.64
C GLY A 249 45.38 40.02 -10.38
N PRO A 250 46.08 40.98 -9.74
CA PRO A 250 45.50 41.80 -8.70
C PRO A 250 44.89 43.08 -9.30
N ASP A 251 43.97 43.66 -8.53
CA ASP A 251 43.61 45.08 -8.44
C ASP A 251 42.97 45.76 -9.66
N GLY A 252 41.71 46.16 -9.44
CA GLY A 252 40.95 47.07 -10.29
C GLY A 252 39.98 47.87 -9.43
N ASP A 253 40.56 48.70 -8.57
CA ASP A 253 39.96 49.89 -7.94
C ASP A 253 39.83 50.97 -9.03
N GLU A 254 38.65 51.56 -9.24
CA GLU A 254 38.49 52.94 -9.77
C GLU A 254 36.98 53.34 -9.91
N PRO A 255 36.65 54.64 -10.06
CA PRO A 255 36.12 55.51 -8.98
C PRO A 255 34.59 55.72 -8.96
#